data_AF-A0A3C0J005-F1
#
_entry.id   AF-A0A3C0J005-F1
#
_cell.length_a   1.000
_cell.length_b   1.000
_cell.length_c   1.000
_cell.angle_alpha   90.00
_cell.angle_beta   90.00
_cell.angle_gamma   90.00
#
_symmetry.space_group_name_H-M   'P 1'
#
loop_
_entity.id
_entity.type
_entity.pdbx_description
1 polymer ?
#
loop_
_entity_poly.entity_id
_entity_poly.type
_entity_poly.pdbx_seq_one_letter_code
_entity_poly.pdbx_strand_id
1 'polypeptide(L)'
;MICLAGLLLGITGFSAGSTSAASFPPLKSSVGMVLSSHPIANNIGMQVLKDGANAVDAAVAVGYALAVVLPAAGNLGGGGFALIHMAKGDTVALDFREVAPANASRDMYLNDKGEVVPNASTEGFLAAGVPGTVAGMSAMLERYGTRSLAQLIAPSIEYAESGYVVGPGQAESFAANAKRFRSYPSASKYFLKPDGTPYREDEIFAQKDLAKTLRLIAADGAAAFYEGPIADMISADMAAKGGLITKSDLAKYAPVWRDPVWGTYRGYEVVSMCPPSSGGIHIVQILNILEGYDLESMGFSSSSAV
;
A
#
# COMPACT_ATOMS: atom_id res chain seq x y z
N MET A 1 -72.17 -42.20 8.77
CA MET A 1 -72.13 -40.73 8.99
C MET A 1 -70.99 -40.44 9.94
N ILE A 2 -70.20 -39.40 9.61
CA ILE A 2 -69.09 -38.79 10.35
C ILE A 2 -67.70 -39.44 10.15
N CYS A 3 -66.95 -38.77 9.27
CA CYS A 3 -65.50 -38.82 9.10
C CYS A 3 -64.75 -38.53 10.40
N LEU A 4 -63.56 -39.13 10.55
CA LEU A 4 -62.41 -38.44 11.13
C LEU A 4 -61.15 -38.93 10.41
N ALA A 5 -60.69 -38.16 9.43
CA ALA A 5 -59.39 -38.34 8.80
C ALA A 5 -58.33 -37.67 9.69
N GLY A 6 -57.50 -38.47 10.36
CA GLY A 6 -56.36 -37.98 11.13
C GLY A 6 -55.23 -37.57 10.19
N LEU A 7 -55.00 -36.26 10.06
CA LEU A 7 -53.85 -35.70 9.36
C LEU A 7 -52.62 -35.80 10.28
N LEU A 8 -51.74 -36.79 10.06
CA LEU A 8 -50.40 -36.79 10.67
C LEU A 8 -49.57 -35.70 9.99
N LEU A 9 -49.41 -34.55 10.65
CA LEU A 9 -48.35 -33.60 10.33
C LEU A 9 -47.02 -34.21 10.78
N GLY A 10 -46.28 -34.79 9.82
CA GLY A 10 -44.87 -35.11 10.02
C GLY A 10 -44.09 -33.81 10.14
N ILE A 11 -43.64 -33.49 11.36
CA ILE A 11 -42.65 -32.44 11.59
C ILE A 11 -41.33 -32.98 11.05
N THR A 12 -41.02 -32.67 9.80
CA THR A 12 -39.66 -32.82 9.27
C THR A 12 -38.79 -31.78 9.98
N GLY A 13 -38.04 -32.24 10.99
CA GLY A 13 -37.01 -31.43 11.61
C GLY A 13 -36.00 -31.00 10.53
N PHE A 14 -36.07 -29.74 10.12
CA PHE A 14 -34.99 -29.10 9.39
C PHE A 14 -33.83 -28.99 10.38
N SER A 15 -32.92 -29.96 10.35
CA SER A 15 -31.63 -29.79 10.99
C SER A 15 -30.95 -28.66 10.22
N ALA A 16 -30.83 -27.50 10.86
CA ALA A 16 -30.01 -26.40 10.36
C ALA A 16 -28.56 -26.91 10.34
N GLY A 17 -28.17 -27.52 9.23
CA GLY A 17 -26.79 -27.90 8.99
C GLY A 17 -25.98 -26.63 9.10
N SER A 18 -25.02 -26.61 10.02
CA SER A 18 -24.04 -25.55 10.13
C SER A 18 -23.43 -25.35 8.75
N THR A 19 -23.79 -24.25 8.08
CA THR A 19 -23.09 -23.77 6.91
C THR A 19 -21.72 -23.32 7.38
N SER A 20 -20.80 -24.27 7.49
CA SER A 20 -19.39 -23.98 7.60
C SER A 20 -19.03 -23.34 6.26
N ALA A 21 -18.96 -22.01 6.22
CA ALA A 21 -18.35 -21.33 5.09
C ALA A 21 -17.00 -22.02 4.89
N ALA A 22 -16.79 -22.61 3.71
CA ALA A 22 -15.57 -23.34 3.40
C ALA A 22 -14.39 -22.38 3.50
N SER A 23 -13.79 -22.28 4.69
CA SER A 23 -12.55 -21.54 4.88
C SER A 23 -11.44 -22.39 4.29
N PHE A 24 -10.68 -21.81 3.37
CA PHE A 24 -9.44 -22.44 2.93
C PHE A 24 -8.55 -22.66 4.16
N PRO A 25 -7.90 -23.82 4.30
CA PRO A 25 -7.00 -24.05 5.43
C PRO A 25 -5.93 -22.96 5.44
N PRO A 26 -5.60 -22.39 6.61
CA PRO A 26 -4.61 -21.32 6.69
C PRO A 26 -3.24 -21.84 6.22
N LEU A 27 -2.51 -20.99 5.50
CA LEU A 27 -1.11 -21.25 5.16
C LEU A 27 -0.29 -21.39 6.45
N LYS A 28 0.71 -22.28 6.44
CA LYS A 28 1.59 -22.54 7.58
C LYS A 28 3.04 -22.38 7.19
N SER A 29 3.86 -21.83 8.09
CA SER A 29 5.30 -21.66 7.90
C SER A 29 6.01 -21.74 9.25
N SER A 30 7.22 -22.30 9.27
CA SER A 30 8.08 -22.39 10.46
C SER A 30 9.04 -21.22 10.62
N VAL A 31 9.16 -20.34 9.62
CA VAL A 31 10.13 -19.22 9.59
C VAL A 31 9.48 -17.84 9.49
N GLY A 32 8.15 -17.77 9.54
CA GLY A 32 7.37 -16.54 9.34
C GLY A 32 6.61 -16.52 8.00
N MET A 33 5.85 -15.46 7.76
CA MET A 33 4.99 -15.32 6.60
C MET A 33 5.04 -13.90 6.05
N VAL A 34 5.04 -13.77 4.73
CA VAL A 34 4.93 -12.51 4.01
C VAL A 34 3.71 -12.58 3.11
N LEU A 35 2.85 -11.56 3.22
CA LEU A 35 1.65 -11.41 2.40
C LEU A 35 1.60 -9.99 1.85
N SER A 36 1.37 -9.89 0.56
CA SER A 36 1.15 -8.66 -0.19
C SER A 36 0.31 -8.98 -1.43
N SER A 37 -0.10 -7.93 -2.15
CA SER A 37 -0.92 -8.04 -3.35
C SER A 37 -0.17 -8.53 -4.60
N HIS A 38 1.11 -8.93 -4.49
CA HIS A 38 1.86 -9.43 -5.65
C HIS A 38 2.76 -10.65 -5.29
N PRO A 39 2.68 -11.76 -6.05
CA PRO A 39 3.43 -12.99 -5.73
C PRO A 39 4.95 -12.81 -5.78
N ILE A 40 5.47 -12.01 -6.73
CA ILE A 40 6.91 -11.69 -6.79
C ILE A 40 7.39 -11.01 -5.50
N ALA A 41 6.65 -10.02 -4.99
CA ALA A 41 7.00 -9.33 -3.75
C ALA A 41 6.91 -10.28 -2.54
N ASN A 42 5.90 -11.16 -2.50
CA ASN A 42 5.80 -12.21 -1.48
C ASN A 42 7.03 -13.12 -1.48
N ASN A 43 7.46 -13.57 -2.67
CA ASN A 43 8.63 -14.44 -2.80
C ASN A 43 9.92 -13.75 -2.36
N ILE A 44 10.11 -12.47 -2.72
CA ILE A 44 11.26 -11.67 -2.28
C ILE A 44 11.28 -11.56 -0.75
N GLY A 45 10.17 -11.14 -0.13
CA GLY A 45 10.10 -11.02 1.33
C GLY A 45 10.26 -12.37 2.04
N MET A 46 9.67 -13.44 1.51
CA MET A 46 9.86 -14.79 2.05
C MET A 46 11.31 -15.27 1.94
N GLN A 47 12.03 -14.91 0.87
CA GLN A 47 13.44 -15.23 0.75
C GLN A 47 14.26 -14.50 1.81
N VAL A 48 13.98 -13.21 2.04
CA VAL A 48 14.63 -12.43 3.12
C VAL A 48 14.44 -13.08 4.49
N LEU A 49 13.23 -13.58 4.81
CA LEU A 49 13.00 -14.33 6.06
C LEU A 49 13.75 -15.67 6.10
N LYS A 50 13.78 -16.42 4.99
CA LYS A 50 14.52 -17.70 4.89
C LYS A 50 16.03 -17.50 5.06
N ASP A 51 16.54 -16.34 4.65
CA ASP A 51 17.94 -15.94 4.82
C ASP A 51 18.24 -15.42 6.24
N GLY A 52 17.30 -15.62 7.19
CA GLY A 52 17.46 -15.32 8.61
C GLY A 52 17.44 -13.83 8.94
N ALA A 53 16.89 -12.99 8.06
CA ALA A 53 16.64 -11.59 8.36
C ALA A 53 15.28 -11.42 9.07
N ASN A 54 14.99 -10.21 9.57
CA ASN A 54 13.80 -9.99 10.38
C ASN A 54 12.59 -9.48 9.56
N ALA A 55 11.47 -9.27 10.25
CA ALA A 55 10.23 -8.78 9.62
C ALA A 55 10.37 -7.38 8.99
N VAL A 56 11.22 -6.51 9.55
CA VAL A 56 11.46 -5.16 9.00
C VAL A 56 12.29 -5.25 7.72
N ASP A 57 13.33 -6.08 7.70
CA ASP A 57 14.11 -6.35 6.48
C ASP A 57 13.21 -6.87 5.35
N ALA A 58 12.34 -7.84 5.67
CA ALA A 58 11.40 -8.39 4.71
C ALA A 58 10.37 -7.34 4.24
N ALA A 59 9.86 -6.50 5.14
CA ALA A 59 8.92 -5.42 4.79
C ALA A 59 9.56 -4.36 3.87
N VAL A 60 10.82 -4.00 4.12
CA VAL A 60 11.58 -3.07 3.25
C VAL A 60 11.75 -3.67 1.86
N ALA A 61 12.20 -4.93 1.76
CA ALA A 61 12.37 -5.61 0.47
C ALA A 61 11.04 -5.73 -0.30
N VAL A 62 9.94 -6.05 0.40
CA VAL A 62 8.58 -6.09 -0.17
C VAL A 62 8.14 -4.70 -0.66
N GLY A 63 8.42 -3.64 0.10
CA GLY A 63 8.08 -2.27 -0.28
C GLY A 63 8.72 -1.86 -1.61
N TYR A 64 10.04 -2.08 -1.75
CA TYR A 64 10.75 -1.83 -3.00
C TYR A 64 10.32 -2.76 -4.14
N ALA A 65 10.03 -4.04 -3.85
CA ALA A 65 9.50 -4.96 -4.84
C ALA A 65 8.15 -4.47 -5.39
N LEU A 66 7.22 -4.07 -4.52
CA LEU A 66 5.91 -3.56 -4.93
C LEU A 66 6.01 -2.24 -5.70
N ALA A 67 7.01 -1.40 -5.43
CA ALA A 67 7.29 -0.21 -6.24
C ALA A 67 7.66 -0.53 -7.70
N VAL A 68 8.05 -1.79 -7.98
CA VAL A 68 8.31 -2.29 -9.34
C VAL A 68 7.10 -3.06 -9.87
N VAL A 69 6.60 -4.04 -9.12
CA VAL A 69 5.66 -5.03 -9.64
C VAL A 69 4.18 -4.66 -9.48
N LEU A 70 3.87 -3.65 -8.65
CA LEU A 70 2.52 -3.15 -8.41
C LEU A 70 2.46 -1.62 -8.59
N PRO A 71 2.77 -1.08 -9.77
CA PRO A 71 2.88 0.37 -9.99
C PRO A 71 1.56 1.15 -9.79
N ALA A 72 0.42 0.44 -9.69
CA ALA A 72 -0.86 1.06 -9.35
C ALA A 72 -0.95 1.53 -7.88
N ALA A 73 -0.07 1.04 -6.99
CA ALA A 73 -0.10 1.37 -5.56
C ALA A 73 1.29 1.35 -4.91
N GLY A 74 2.06 0.28 -5.12
CA GLY A 74 3.46 0.21 -4.68
C GLY A 74 4.27 1.32 -5.36
N ASN A 75 5.09 2.04 -4.60
CA ASN A 75 5.64 3.30 -5.08
C ASN A 75 6.97 3.69 -4.42
N LEU A 76 7.72 4.54 -5.11
CA LEU A 76 8.75 5.41 -4.50
C LEU A 76 8.26 6.87 -4.39
N GLY A 77 7.28 7.25 -5.23
CA GLY A 77 6.79 8.62 -5.41
C GLY A 77 5.54 8.98 -4.61
N GLY A 78 5.12 8.14 -3.66
CA GLY A 78 4.04 8.41 -2.72
C GLY A 78 4.52 8.29 -1.27
N GLY A 79 3.66 7.84 -0.36
CA GLY A 79 3.97 7.67 1.05
C GLY A 79 3.07 6.62 1.71
N GLY A 80 3.10 6.58 3.04
CA GLY A 80 2.32 5.59 3.80
C GLY A 80 2.64 5.54 5.28
N PHE A 81 2.37 4.38 5.87
CA PHE A 81 2.50 4.12 7.29
C PHE A 81 3.07 2.72 7.52
N ALA A 82 3.80 2.53 8.62
CA ALA A 82 4.20 1.21 9.11
C ALA A 82 3.87 1.09 10.59
N LEU A 83 3.26 -0.03 10.97
CA LEU A 83 3.05 -0.41 12.36
C LEU A 83 3.93 -1.61 12.66
N ILE A 84 4.84 -1.48 13.62
CA ILE A 84 5.88 -2.46 13.90
C ILE A 84 5.73 -2.92 15.34
N HIS A 85 5.38 -4.20 15.51
CA HIS A 85 5.35 -4.86 16.82
C HIS A 85 6.63 -5.67 17.02
N MET A 86 7.40 -5.31 18.05
CA MET A 86 8.67 -5.93 18.37
C MET A 86 8.47 -7.16 19.26
N ALA A 87 9.32 -8.18 19.13
CA ALA A 87 9.22 -9.41 19.92
C ALA A 87 9.27 -9.21 21.45
N LYS A 88 9.77 -8.06 21.91
CA LYS A 88 9.82 -7.68 23.34
C LYS A 88 8.54 -6.99 23.85
N GLY A 89 7.54 -6.78 22.98
CA GLY A 89 6.24 -6.19 23.31
C GLY A 89 6.06 -4.74 22.86
N ASP A 90 7.13 -4.01 22.53
CA ASP A 90 7.04 -2.63 22.07
C ASP A 90 6.35 -2.53 20.71
N THR A 91 5.38 -1.63 20.56
CA THR A 91 4.77 -1.33 19.26
C THR A 91 4.97 0.13 18.91
N VAL A 92 5.45 0.39 17.70
CA VAL A 92 5.69 1.74 17.19
C VAL A 92 4.97 1.97 15.86
N ALA A 93 4.61 3.22 15.62
CA ALA A 93 4.08 3.66 14.34
C ALA A 93 5.11 4.56 13.64
N LEU A 94 5.34 4.32 12.36
CA LEU A 94 6.10 5.21 11.48
C LEU A 94 5.15 5.86 10.49
N ASP A 95 5.11 7.18 10.53
CA ASP A 95 4.42 8.03 9.57
C ASP A 95 5.41 8.50 8.51
N PHE A 96 5.25 7.99 7.30
CA PHE A 96 5.95 8.47 6.11
C PHE A 96 4.94 8.91 5.06
N ARG A 97 3.84 9.51 5.50
CA ARG A 97 2.85 10.12 4.63
C ARG A 97 3.48 11.30 3.88
N GLU A 98 2.99 11.56 2.68
CA GLU A 98 3.38 12.73 1.92
C GLU A 98 3.03 14.01 2.68
N VAL A 99 3.85 15.06 2.51
CA VAL A 99 3.55 16.40 3.03
C VAL A 99 3.22 17.34 1.87
N ALA A 100 2.36 18.32 2.12
CA ALA A 100 2.11 19.37 1.15
C ALA A 100 3.40 20.17 0.91
N PRO A 101 3.76 20.49 -0.36
CA PRO A 101 4.91 21.36 -0.65
C PRO A 101 4.78 22.71 0.06
N ALA A 102 5.89 23.38 0.35
CA ALA A 102 5.89 24.66 1.07
C ALA A 102 5.07 25.76 0.36
N ASN A 103 4.96 25.68 -0.96
CA ASN A 103 4.16 26.61 -1.78
C ASN A 103 2.70 26.18 -1.95
N ALA A 104 2.26 25.09 -1.31
CA ALA A 104 0.85 24.72 -1.28
C ALA A 104 0.04 25.76 -0.50
N SER A 105 -1.21 25.97 -0.90
CA SER A 105 -2.11 26.91 -0.24
C SER A 105 -3.51 26.33 -0.11
N ARG A 106 -4.31 26.89 0.81
CA ARG A 106 -5.68 26.45 1.09
C ARG A 106 -6.54 26.35 -0.19
N ASP A 107 -6.39 27.32 -1.08
CA ASP A 107 -7.28 27.51 -2.23
C ASP A 107 -6.63 27.09 -3.57
N MET A 108 -5.47 26.40 -3.55
CA MET A 108 -4.69 26.06 -4.76
C MET A 108 -5.43 25.18 -5.79
N TYR A 109 -6.57 24.59 -5.41
CA TYR A 109 -7.41 23.77 -6.28
C TYR A 109 -8.73 24.46 -6.67
N LEU A 110 -8.88 25.75 -6.36
CA LEU A 110 -10.04 26.56 -6.69
C LEU A 110 -9.73 27.50 -7.86
N ASN A 111 -10.72 27.77 -8.70
CA ASN A 111 -10.65 28.82 -9.71
C ASN A 111 -10.94 30.20 -9.09
N ASP A 112 -10.89 31.27 -9.91
CA ASP A 112 -11.13 32.65 -9.47
C ASP A 112 -12.54 32.90 -8.90
N LYS A 113 -13.49 31.98 -9.11
CA LYS A 113 -14.85 32.02 -8.56
C LYS A 113 -14.99 31.23 -7.25
N GLY A 114 -13.91 30.62 -6.76
CA GLY A 114 -13.93 29.75 -5.58
C GLY A 114 -14.48 28.35 -5.84
N GLU A 115 -14.59 27.92 -7.10
CA GLU A 115 -15.10 26.60 -7.49
C GLU A 115 -13.95 25.61 -7.68
N VAL A 116 -14.17 24.34 -7.34
CA VAL A 116 -13.15 23.28 -7.53
C VAL A 116 -12.82 23.11 -9.01
N VAL A 117 -11.52 23.18 -9.32
CA VAL A 117 -11.02 22.86 -10.67
C VAL A 117 -11.04 21.34 -10.85
N PRO A 118 -11.78 20.81 -11.84
CA PRO A 118 -11.84 19.37 -12.06
C PRO A 118 -10.45 18.75 -12.23
N ASN A 119 -10.22 17.64 -11.54
CA ASN A 119 -9.00 16.84 -11.58
C ASN A 119 -7.71 17.49 -11.03
N ALA A 120 -7.73 18.77 -10.63
CA ALA A 120 -6.51 19.47 -10.20
C ALA A 120 -5.81 18.81 -9.00
N SER A 121 -6.58 18.14 -8.13
CA SER A 121 -6.08 17.41 -6.95
C SER A 121 -5.92 15.90 -7.14
N THR A 122 -6.24 15.36 -8.33
CA THR A 122 -6.23 13.91 -8.59
C THR A 122 -5.40 13.51 -9.81
N GLU A 123 -5.07 14.48 -10.67
CA GLU A 123 -4.23 14.28 -11.84
C GLU A 123 -3.19 15.39 -12.02
N GLY A 124 -2.10 15.05 -12.70
CA GLY A 124 -1.03 15.99 -13.00
C GLY A 124 -0.11 16.31 -11.82
N PHE A 125 0.76 17.29 -12.03
CA PHE A 125 1.88 17.60 -11.13
C PHE A 125 1.45 18.36 -9.87
N LEU A 126 0.35 19.12 -9.96
CA LEU A 126 -0.19 19.88 -8.83
C LEU A 126 -0.75 18.97 -7.73
N ALA A 127 -1.23 17.78 -8.10
CA ALA A 127 -1.84 16.81 -7.19
C ALA A 127 -0.82 16.06 -6.29
N ALA A 128 0.47 16.23 -6.53
CA ALA A 128 1.51 15.48 -5.82
C ALA A 128 1.93 16.15 -4.51
N GLY A 129 1.97 15.36 -3.43
CA GLY A 129 2.69 15.70 -2.20
C GLY A 129 4.16 15.26 -2.27
N VAL A 130 4.99 15.78 -1.36
CA VAL A 130 6.39 15.40 -1.25
C VAL A 130 6.49 13.91 -0.86
N PRO A 131 7.12 13.03 -1.67
CA PRO A 131 7.09 11.59 -1.43
C PRO A 131 7.81 11.15 -0.15
N GLY A 132 7.21 10.21 0.58
CA GLY A 132 7.73 9.72 1.86
C GLY A 132 8.26 8.30 1.88
N THR A 133 7.92 7.46 0.90
CA THR A 133 8.20 6.02 0.97
C THR A 133 9.69 5.70 1.15
N VAL A 134 10.59 6.33 0.40
CA VAL A 134 12.03 6.04 0.48
C VAL A 134 12.59 6.39 1.86
N ALA A 135 12.19 7.52 2.44
CA ALA A 135 12.63 7.89 3.78
C ALA A 135 12.03 6.98 4.85
N GLY A 136 10.75 6.60 4.72
CA GLY A 136 10.10 5.65 5.63
C GLY A 136 10.80 4.29 5.65
N MET A 137 11.07 3.73 4.47
CA MET A 137 11.79 2.46 4.31
C MET A 137 13.19 2.54 4.92
N SER A 138 13.91 3.64 4.67
CA SER A 138 15.26 3.86 5.22
C SER A 138 15.22 4.00 6.74
N ALA A 139 14.28 4.77 7.29
CA ALA A 139 14.17 5.00 8.73
C ALA A 139 13.83 3.72 9.52
N MET A 140 12.93 2.88 9.01
CA MET A 140 12.64 1.60 9.68
C MET A 140 13.80 0.61 9.54
N LEU A 141 14.47 0.57 8.38
CA LEU A 141 15.64 -0.28 8.18
C LEU A 141 16.80 0.13 9.08
N GLU A 142 17.08 1.43 9.20
CA GLU A 142 18.16 1.93 10.06
C GLU A 142 17.89 1.60 11.54
N ARG A 143 16.65 1.77 12.00
CA ARG A 143 16.31 1.58 13.41
C ARG A 143 16.16 0.12 13.81
N TYR A 144 15.62 -0.71 12.92
CA TYR A 144 15.19 -2.08 13.26
C TYR A 144 15.66 -3.15 12.28
N GLY A 145 16.31 -2.80 11.17
CA GLY A 145 16.82 -3.76 10.19
C GLY A 145 18.08 -4.48 10.64
N THR A 146 18.42 -5.54 9.90
CA THR A 146 19.63 -6.35 10.09
C THR A 146 20.37 -6.64 8.78
N ARG A 147 19.91 -6.07 7.66
CA ARG A 147 20.53 -6.18 6.34
C ARG A 147 20.78 -4.81 5.73
N SER A 148 21.68 -4.75 4.76
CA SER A 148 21.91 -3.49 4.05
C SER A 148 20.78 -3.20 3.06
N LEU A 149 20.51 -1.92 2.82
CA LEU A 149 19.51 -1.50 1.84
C LEU A 149 19.83 -2.06 0.44
N ALA A 150 21.10 -2.07 0.06
CA ALA A 150 21.57 -2.62 -1.21
C ALA A 150 21.19 -4.11 -1.38
N GLN A 151 21.33 -4.92 -0.33
CA GLN A 151 20.93 -6.33 -0.36
C GLN A 151 19.42 -6.49 -0.55
N LEU A 152 18.62 -5.68 0.14
CA LEU A 152 17.16 -5.78 0.11
C LEU A 152 16.54 -5.24 -1.19
N ILE A 153 17.16 -4.25 -1.83
CA ILE A 153 16.70 -3.67 -3.10
C ILE A 153 17.14 -4.47 -4.33
N ALA A 154 18.24 -5.24 -4.24
CA ALA A 154 18.83 -5.93 -5.40
C ALA A 154 17.81 -6.74 -6.24
N PRO A 155 16.90 -7.54 -5.65
CA PRO A 155 15.89 -8.26 -6.44
C PRO A 155 14.94 -7.31 -7.20
N SER A 156 14.58 -6.17 -6.61
CA SER A 156 13.73 -5.17 -7.26
C SER A 156 14.43 -4.52 -8.45
N ILE A 157 15.74 -4.28 -8.36
CA ILE A 157 16.54 -3.77 -9.50
C ILE A 157 16.50 -4.77 -10.66
N GLU A 158 16.68 -6.06 -10.38
CA GLU A 158 16.65 -7.12 -11.39
C GLU A 158 15.29 -7.19 -12.09
N TYR A 159 14.19 -7.22 -11.34
CA TYR A 159 12.85 -7.22 -11.93
C TYR A 159 12.52 -5.93 -12.68
N ALA A 160 13.02 -4.77 -12.24
CA ALA A 160 12.83 -3.52 -12.96
C ALA A 160 13.63 -3.51 -14.28
N GLU A 161 14.83 -4.10 -14.31
CA GLU A 161 15.69 -4.10 -15.50
C GLU A 161 15.30 -5.16 -16.53
N SER A 162 15.19 -6.41 -16.09
CA SER A 162 14.87 -7.58 -16.93
C SER A 162 13.38 -7.64 -17.27
N GLY A 163 12.55 -7.01 -16.44
CA GLY A 163 11.10 -7.04 -16.53
C GLY A 163 10.48 -8.27 -15.88
N TYR A 164 9.15 -8.26 -15.84
CA TYR A 164 8.34 -9.35 -15.30
C TYR A 164 7.08 -9.55 -16.16
N VAL A 165 6.47 -10.73 -16.02
CA VAL A 165 5.24 -11.08 -16.75
C VAL A 165 4.06 -10.31 -16.16
N VAL A 166 3.32 -9.60 -17.01
CA VAL A 166 2.11 -8.89 -16.63
C VAL A 166 1.00 -9.89 -16.33
N GLY A 167 0.44 -9.83 -15.12
CA GLY A 167 -0.71 -10.64 -14.72
C GLY A 167 -2.05 -10.05 -15.20
N PRO A 168 -3.15 -10.82 -15.12
CA PRO A 168 -4.45 -10.44 -15.68
C PRO A 168 -4.99 -9.12 -15.11
N GLY A 169 -5.02 -8.98 -13.77
CA GLY A 169 -5.50 -7.74 -13.13
C GLY A 169 -4.65 -6.50 -13.45
N GLN A 170 -3.34 -6.68 -13.71
CA GLN A 170 -2.48 -5.57 -14.13
C GLN A 170 -2.75 -5.18 -15.59
N ALA A 171 -2.96 -6.16 -16.47
CA ALA A 171 -3.32 -5.90 -17.86
C ALA A 171 -4.66 -5.15 -17.97
N GLU A 172 -5.66 -5.53 -17.16
CA GLU A 172 -6.92 -4.81 -17.05
C GLU A 172 -6.71 -3.36 -16.58
N SER A 173 -5.89 -3.16 -15.55
CA SER A 173 -5.55 -1.81 -15.06
C SER A 173 -4.85 -0.96 -16.12
N PHE A 174 -3.91 -1.52 -16.89
CA PHE A 174 -3.27 -0.82 -18.00
C PHE A 174 -4.25 -0.47 -19.11
N ALA A 175 -5.15 -1.38 -19.47
CA ALA A 175 -6.18 -1.13 -20.47
C ALA A 175 -7.14 -0.01 -20.02
N ALA A 176 -7.61 -0.06 -18.77
CA ALA A 176 -8.51 0.93 -18.18
C ALA A 176 -7.88 2.33 -18.12
N ASN A 177 -6.57 2.41 -17.87
CA ASN A 177 -5.84 3.69 -17.75
C ASN A 177 -5.19 4.16 -19.07
N ALA A 178 -5.27 3.39 -20.16
CA ALA A 178 -4.56 3.68 -21.40
C ALA A 178 -4.86 5.08 -21.96
N LYS A 179 -6.12 5.54 -21.87
CA LYS A 179 -6.49 6.90 -22.30
C LYS A 179 -5.77 7.97 -21.47
N ARG A 180 -5.73 7.81 -20.14
CA ARG A 180 -5.05 8.73 -19.23
C ARG A 180 -3.54 8.74 -19.47
N PHE A 181 -2.92 7.57 -19.65
CA PHE A 181 -1.49 7.47 -19.94
C PHE A 181 -1.10 8.21 -21.23
N ARG A 182 -1.92 8.12 -22.29
CA ARG A 182 -1.66 8.87 -23.54
C ARG A 182 -1.69 10.39 -23.35
N SER A 183 -2.43 10.89 -22.36
CA SER A 183 -2.52 12.33 -22.08
C SER A 183 -1.26 12.91 -21.40
N TYR A 184 -0.37 12.07 -20.87
CA TYR A 184 0.86 12.50 -20.20
C TYR A 184 2.09 11.86 -20.86
N PRO A 185 2.99 12.64 -21.51
CA PRO A 185 4.15 12.08 -22.21
C PRO A 185 5.05 11.18 -21.34
N SER A 186 5.23 11.52 -20.07
CA SER A 186 5.98 10.70 -19.11
C SER A 186 5.28 9.36 -18.86
N ALA A 187 3.97 9.36 -18.61
CA ALA A 187 3.21 8.13 -18.40
C ALA A 187 3.16 7.27 -19.68
N SER A 188 2.95 7.88 -20.84
CA SER A 188 2.94 7.17 -22.13
C SER A 188 4.26 6.45 -22.40
N LYS A 189 5.41 7.07 -22.07
CA LYS A 189 6.73 6.45 -22.25
C LYS A 189 6.91 5.20 -21.39
N TYR A 190 6.33 5.20 -20.17
CA TYR A 190 6.61 4.17 -19.18
C TYR A 190 5.54 3.09 -19.06
N PHE A 191 4.28 3.38 -19.40
CA PHE A 191 3.14 2.48 -19.18
C PHE A 191 2.41 2.07 -20.45
N LEU A 192 2.86 2.53 -21.62
CA LEU A 192 2.38 2.08 -22.93
C LEU A 192 3.55 1.53 -23.74
N LYS A 193 3.23 0.63 -24.66
CA LYS A 193 4.19 0.14 -25.66
C LYS A 193 4.54 1.25 -26.66
N PRO A 194 5.63 1.11 -27.43
CA PRO A 194 6.04 2.12 -28.41
C PRO A 194 4.97 2.47 -29.46
N ASP A 195 4.04 1.56 -29.73
CA ASP A 195 2.89 1.75 -30.63
C ASP A 195 1.69 2.47 -29.95
N GLY A 196 1.82 2.84 -28.68
CA GLY A 196 0.77 3.50 -27.89
C GLY A 196 -0.32 2.57 -27.36
N THR A 197 -0.16 1.26 -27.50
CA THR A 197 -1.08 0.26 -26.92
C THR A 197 -0.66 -0.14 -25.50
N PRO A 198 -1.62 -0.48 -24.61
CA PRO A 198 -1.29 -0.97 -23.27
C PRO A 198 -0.65 -2.36 -23.33
N TYR A 199 0.13 -2.69 -22.29
CA TYR A 199 0.63 -4.05 -22.09
C TYR A 199 -0.52 -5.01 -21.77
N ARG A 200 -0.43 -6.23 -22.29
CA ARG A 200 -1.41 -7.32 -22.09
C ARG A 200 -0.87 -8.36 -21.12
N GLU A 201 -1.75 -9.24 -20.66
CA GLU A 201 -1.36 -10.43 -19.91
C GLU A 201 -0.32 -11.23 -20.70
N ASP A 202 0.58 -11.89 -19.98
CA ASP A 202 1.72 -12.66 -20.51
C ASP A 202 2.80 -11.85 -21.25
N GLU A 203 2.63 -10.53 -21.44
CA GLU A 203 3.69 -9.66 -21.97
C GLU A 203 4.70 -9.31 -20.88
N ILE A 204 5.94 -8.96 -21.29
CA ILE A 204 6.99 -8.53 -20.38
C ILE A 204 6.95 -7.02 -20.20
N PHE A 205 6.81 -6.59 -18.94
CA PHE A 205 6.90 -5.18 -18.55
C PHE A 205 8.25 -4.89 -17.88
N ALA A 206 9.07 -4.05 -18.51
CA ALA A 206 10.40 -3.68 -18.04
C ALA A 206 10.52 -2.16 -17.85
N GLN A 207 11.22 -1.75 -16.79
CA GLN A 207 11.26 -0.38 -16.28
C GLN A 207 12.72 0.07 -16.08
N LYS A 208 13.48 0.16 -17.17
CA LYS A 208 14.94 0.41 -17.12
C LYS A 208 15.33 1.71 -16.41
N ASP A 209 14.53 2.77 -16.54
CA ASP A 209 14.79 4.03 -15.82
C ASP A 209 14.51 3.88 -14.31
N LEU A 210 13.49 3.12 -13.92
CA LEU A 210 13.23 2.79 -12.50
C LEU A 210 14.38 1.93 -11.92
N ALA A 211 14.93 0.99 -12.69
CA ALA A 211 16.10 0.21 -12.28
C ALA A 211 17.31 1.11 -11.98
N LYS A 212 17.54 2.16 -12.79
CA LYS A 212 18.59 3.16 -12.51
C LYS A 212 18.30 3.94 -11.23
N THR A 213 17.05 4.39 -11.02
CA THR A 213 16.63 5.04 -9.77
C THR A 213 16.88 4.16 -8.56
N LEU A 214 16.50 2.87 -8.63
CA LEU A 214 16.73 1.92 -7.55
C LEU A 214 18.22 1.67 -7.28
N ARG A 215 19.08 1.67 -8.31
CA ARG A 215 20.54 1.58 -8.13
C ARG A 215 21.13 2.78 -7.40
N LEU A 216 20.66 3.99 -7.70
CA LEU A 216 21.08 5.19 -6.97
C LEU A 216 20.71 5.08 -5.50
N ILE A 217 19.48 4.64 -5.20
CA ILE A 217 19.01 4.43 -3.81
C ILE A 217 19.79 3.30 -3.13
N ALA A 218 20.10 2.22 -3.83
CA ALA A 218 20.89 1.13 -3.28
C ALA A 218 22.33 1.56 -2.92
N ALA A 219 22.91 2.49 -3.69
CA ALA A 219 24.25 3.01 -3.48
C ALA A 219 24.30 4.08 -2.37
N ASP A 220 23.42 5.09 -2.47
CA ASP A 220 23.52 6.32 -1.67
C ASP A 220 22.36 6.49 -0.67
N GLY A 221 21.51 5.48 -0.53
CA GLY A 221 20.38 5.47 0.41
C GLY A 221 19.33 6.53 0.11
N ALA A 222 18.67 7.03 1.16
CA ALA A 222 17.66 8.08 1.04
C ALA A 222 18.22 9.38 0.45
N ALA A 223 19.49 9.70 0.69
CA ALA A 223 20.12 10.92 0.16
C ALA A 223 20.05 10.98 -1.37
N ALA A 224 20.14 9.84 -2.06
CA ALA A 224 19.98 9.75 -3.51
C ALA A 224 18.63 10.33 -3.99
N PHE A 225 17.56 10.08 -3.20
CA PHE A 225 16.18 10.47 -3.50
C PHE A 225 15.87 11.91 -3.11
N TYR A 226 16.33 12.36 -1.94
CA TYR A 226 15.92 13.62 -1.33
C TYR A 226 16.89 14.79 -1.58
N GLU A 227 18.16 14.51 -1.88
CA GLU A 227 19.20 15.53 -2.05
C GLU A 227 19.98 15.38 -3.37
N GLY A 228 20.08 14.14 -3.85
CA GLY A 228 20.87 13.74 -5.01
C GLY A 228 20.16 13.89 -6.37
N PRO A 229 20.63 13.15 -7.39
CA PRO A 229 20.16 13.32 -8.77
C PRO A 229 18.66 13.08 -8.96
N ILE A 230 18.04 12.24 -8.14
CA ILE A 230 16.59 11.99 -8.21
C ILE A 230 15.82 13.24 -7.76
N ALA A 231 16.29 13.93 -6.73
CA ALA A 231 15.68 15.18 -6.27
C ALA A 231 15.78 16.29 -7.33
N ASP A 232 16.92 16.35 -8.03
CA ASP A 232 17.11 17.26 -9.17
C ASP A 232 16.12 16.95 -10.29
N MET A 233 15.94 15.67 -10.65
CA MET A 233 14.98 15.27 -11.68
C MET A 233 13.53 15.58 -11.28
N ILE A 234 13.13 15.29 -10.04
CA ILE A 234 11.77 15.57 -9.55
C ILE A 234 11.49 17.07 -9.59
N SER A 235 12.37 17.89 -9.00
CA SER A 235 12.17 19.34 -8.91
C SER A 235 12.20 20.01 -10.29
N ALA A 236 13.06 19.56 -11.20
CA ALA A 236 13.06 20.04 -12.59
C ALA A 236 11.75 19.70 -13.32
N ASP A 237 11.22 18.48 -13.15
CA ASP A 237 9.98 18.07 -13.83
C ASP A 237 8.75 18.79 -13.27
N MET A 238 8.72 19.02 -11.95
CA MET A 238 7.70 19.81 -11.27
C MET A 238 7.71 21.26 -11.78
N ALA A 239 8.86 21.91 -11.80
CA ALA A 239 8.99 23.28 -12.30
C ALA A 239 8.57 23.41 -13.78
N ALA A 240 8.93 22.42 -14.61
CA ALA A 240 8.59 22.43 -16.03
C ALA A 240 7.09 22.23 -16.32
N LYS A 241 6.34 21.61 -15.40
CA LYS A 241 4.96 21.16 -15.62
C LYS A 241 3.94 21.72 -14.61
N GLY A 242 4.31 22.79 -13.89
CA GLY A 242 3.42 23.51 -12.98
C GLY A 242 3.14 22.77 -11.66
N GLY A 243 4.04 21.87 -11.25
CA GLY A 243 4.03 21.28 -9.92
C GLY A 243 4.69 22.16 -8.87
N LEU A 244 4.48 21.83 -7.59
CA LEU A 244 4.94 22.67 -6.47
C LEU A 244 6.14 22.12 -5.70
N ILE A 245 6.49 20.83 -5.87
CA ILE A 245 7.59 20.21 -5.12
C ILE A 245 8.91 20.80 -5.59
N THR A 246 9.64 21.41 -4.66
CA THR A 246 11.00 21.94 -4.90
C THR A 246 12.06 21.00 -4.32
N LYS A 247 13.33 21.22 -4.71
CA LYS A 247 14.45 20.53 -4.07
C LYS A 247 14.53 20.81 -2.55
N SER A 248 14.14 22.02 -2.11
CA SER A 248 14.08 22.33 -0.69
C SER A 248 12.98 21.55 0.04
N ASP A 249 11.86 21.25 -0.62
CA ASP A 249 10.80 20.44 -0.01
C ASP A 249 11.28 19.00 0.19
N LEU A 250 11.93 18.42 -0.82
CA LEU A 250 12.51 17.08 -0.75
C LEU A 250 13.57 16.99 0.35
N ALA A 251 14.52 17.93 0.41
CA ALA A 251 15.59 17.92 1.41
C ALA A 251 15.09 18.14 2.86
N LYS A 252 13.90 18.73 3.04
CA LYS A 252 13.29 18.93 4.37
C LYS A 252 12.37 17.79 4.79
N TYR A 253 12.09 16.84 3.91
CA TYR A 253 11.21 15.73 4.22
C TYR A 253 11.82 14.83 5.29
N ALA A 254 11.04 14.47 6.30
CA ALA A 254 11.41 13.47 7.28
C ALA A 254 10.18 12.65 7.72
N PRO A 255 10.30 11.32 7.83
CA PRO A 255 9.26 10.50 8.41
C PRO A 255 9.26 10.68 9.94
N VAL A 256 8.11 10.45 10.56
CA VAL A 256 7.88 10.73 11.98
C VAL A 256 7.54 9.43 12.71
N TRP A 257 8.33 9.10 13.74
CA TRP A 257 7.95 8.06 14.69
C TRP A 257 6.85 8.59 15.63
N ARG A 258 5.79 7.82 15.79
CA ARG A 258 4.62 8.20 16.59
C ARG A 258 4.21 7.06 17.52
N ASP A 259 3.54 7.42 18.59
CA ASP A 259 2.82 6.46 19.42
C ASP A 259 1.57 5.99 18.68
N PRO A 260 1.33 4.68 18.57
CA PRO A 260 0.15 4.17 17.89
C PRO A 260 -1.13 4.41 18.72
N VAL A 261 -2.28 4.25 18.07
CA VAL A 261 -3.57 4.23 18.77
C VAL A 261 -3.79 2.84 19.33
N TRP A 262 -4.12 2.78 20.62
CA TRP A 262 -4.47 1.56 21.34
C TRP A 262 -5.95 1.56 21.72
N GLY A 263 -6.53 0.37 21.73
CA GLY A 263 -7.84 0.08 22.28
C GLY A 263 -7.92 -1.36 22.74
N THR A 264 -9.05 -1.73 23.32
CA THR A 264 -9.35 -3.11 23.70
C THR A 264 -10.67 -3.53 23.09
N TYR A 265 -10.81 -4.81 22.77
CA TYR A 265 -12.08 -5.37 22.34
C TYR A 265 -12.20 -6.82 22.80
N ARG A 266 -13.10 -7.09 23.73
CA ARG A 266 -13.41 -8.46 24.24
C ARG A 266 -12.17 -9.25 24.68
N GLY A 267 -11.28 -8.60 25.42
CA GLY A 267 -10.05 -9.21 25.95
C GLY A 267 -8.84 -9.18 25.00
N TYR A 268 -8.99 -8.64 23.79
CA TYR A 268 -7.88 -8.41 22.87
C TYR A 268 -7.40 -6.96 22.93
N GLU A 269 -6.09 -6.75 22.84
CA GLU A 269 -5.51 -5.43 22.54
C GLU A 269 -5.56 -5.20 21.02
N VAL A 270 -6.01 -4.01 20.64
CA VAL A 270 -6.09 -3.57 19.25
C VAL A 270 -5.19 -2.36 19.09
N VAL A 271 -4.19 -2.50 18.23
CA VAL A 271 -3.22 -1.44 17.94
C VAL A 271 -3.30 -1.05 16.47
N SER A 272 -3.28 0.26 16.21
CA SER A 272 -3.41 0.79 14.85
C SER A 272 -2.71 2.14 14.70
N MET A 273 -2.73 2.69 13.48
CA MET A 273 -2.08 3.96 13.17
C MET A 273 -2.80 5.15 13.81
N CYS A 274 -2.01 6.07 14.34
CA CYS A 274 -2.43 7.37 14.86
C CYS A 274 -2.53 8.44 13.75
N PRO A 275 -3.04 9.66 14.06
CA PRO A 275 -2.95 10.80 13.15
C PRO A 275 -1.54 10.98 12.59
N PRO A 276 -1.39 11.20 11.28
CA PRO A 276 -2.40 11.77 10.37
C PRO A 276 -3.38 10.76 9.74
N SER A 277 -3.30 9.47 10.09
CA SER A 277 -4.35 8.52 9.75
C SER A 277 -5.56 8.69 10.67
N SER A 278 -6.77 8.69 10.10
CA SER A 278 -8.02 8.62 10.88
C SER A 278 -8.41 7.17 11.23
N GLY A 279 -7.79 6.18 10.58
CA GLY A 279 -8.22 4.78 10.64
C GLY A 279 -8.17 4.19 12.05
N GLY A 280 -7.04 4.32 12.76
CA GLY A 280 -6.88 3.68 14.06
C GLY A 280 -7.86 4.22 15.11
N ILE A 281 -8.08 5.54 15.13
CA ILE A 281 -9.05 6.19 16.03
C ILE A 281 -10.45 5.65 15.76
N HIS A 282 -10.90 5.63 14.50
CA HIS A 282 -12.25 5.19 14.18
C HIS A 282 -12.44 3.68 14.33
N ILE A 283 -11.42 2.86 14.07
CA ILE A 283 -11.47 1.42 14.33
C ILE A 283 -11.71 1.17 15.83
N VAL A 284 -10.89 1.78 16.70
CA VAL A 284 -11.05 1.62 18.15
C VAL A 284 -12.40 2.19 18.62
N GLN A 285 -12.81 3.35 18.10
CA GLN A 285 -14.11 3.93 18.41
C GLN A 285 -15.27 3.00 18.05
N ILE A 286 -15.27 2.43 16.84
CA ILE A 286 -16.31 1.51 16.37
C ILE A 286 -16.31 0.24 17.21
N LEU A 287 -15.13 -0.33 17.50
CA LEU A 287 -15.02 -1.52 18.36
C LEU A 287 -15.55 -1.26 19.77
N ASN A 288 -15.29 -0.10 20.36
CA ASN A 288 -15.82 0.28 21.66
C ASN A 288 -17.36 0.37 21.66
N ILE A 289 -17.96 0.87 20.58
CA ILE A 289 -19.42 0.88 20.41
C ILE A 289 -19.93 -0.56 20.31
N LEU A 290 -19.30 -1.37 19.45
CA LEU A 290 -19.69 -2.76 19.20
C LEU A 290 -19.50 -3.67 20.42
N GLU A 291 -18.64 -3.32 21.37
CA GLU A 291 -18.44 -4.08 22.61
C GLU A 291 -19.71 -4.13 23.47
N GLY A 292 -20.59 -3.13 23.35
CA GLY A 292 -21.90 -3.09 24.02
C GLY A 292 -22.95 -4.06 23.47
N TYR A 293 -22.66 -4.80 22.40
CA TYR A 293 -23.59 -5.72 21.73
C TYR A 293 -23.09 -7.16 21.80
N ASP A 294 -23.98 -8.15 21.75
CA ASP A 294 -23.60 -9.56 21.63
C ASP A 294 -23.57 -9.98 20.14
N LEU A 295 -22.50 -9.57 19.44
CA LEU A 295 -22.34 -9.85 18.02
C LEU A 295 -22.25 -11.35 17.70
N GLU A 296 -21.79 -12.17 18.64
CA GLU A 296 -21.72 -13.62 18.46
C GLU A 296 -23.14 -14.20 18.34
N SER A 297 -24.02 -13.83 19.27
CA SER A 297 -25.42 -14.25 19.22
C SER A 297 -26.17 -13.70 18.00
N MET A 298 -25.81 -12.49 17.55
CA MET A 298 -26.45 -11.82 16.43
C MET A 298 -26.10 -12.47 15.09
N GLY A 299 -24.92 -13.10 14.99
CA GLY A 299 -24.48 -13.82 13.79
C GLY A 299 -23.98 -12.92 12.67
N PHE A 300 -22.99 -13.43 11.92
CA PHE A 300 -22.38 -12.70 10.80
C PHE A 300 -23.39 -12.34 9.72
N SER A 301 -23.41 -11.07 9.30
CA SER A 301 -24.29 -10.52 8.25
C SER A 301 -25.80 -10.62 8.52
N SER A 302 -26.23 -10.79 9.78
CA SER A 302 -27.66 -10.68 10.12
C SER A 302 -28.12 -9.23 10.07
N SER A 303 -29.41 -8.98 9.84
CA SER A 303 -29.98 -7.62 9.84
C SER A 303 -29.77 -6.87 11.15
N SER A 304 -29.57 -7.59 12.25
CA SER A 304 -29.29 -6.97 13.55
C SER A 304 -27.82 -6.53 13.65
N ALA A 305 -26.90 -7.14 12.90
CA ALA A 305 -25.45 -6.97 12.99
C ALA A 305 -24.83 -6.06 11.90
N VAL A 306 -25.65 -5.46 11.02
CA VAL A 306 -25.21 -4.59 9.90
C VAL A 306 -25.89 -3.24 9.95
#